data_AF-A0A3F3QKB3-F1
#
_entry.id   AF-A0A3F3QKB3-F1
#
_cell.length_a   1.000
_cell.length_b   1.000
_cell.length_c   1.000
_cell.angle_alpha   90.00
_cell.angle_beta   90.00
_cell.angle_gamma   90.00
#
_symmetry.space_group_name_H-M   'P 1'
#
loop_
_entity.id
_entity.type
_entity.pdbx_description
1 polymer ?
#
loop_
_entity_poly.entity_id
_entity_poly.type
_entity_poly.pdbx_seq_one_letter_code
_entity_poly.pdbx_strand_id
1 'polypeptide(L)'
;MFKKGFPQFSFVLSADPNSQIFCRFKWLFTQCLLHLQGRLLKEEKELKVVLMTSAKGSETQFRKLSIISKLLKEYAELAELQRNLLSLCSPDTTAFESLIRFVERHKNDLGEEDYDWIFRADDLMTLWPYAEDTMLEDVIQAFLVIIPQKLFPSFALTSHTDRMKFGAHTKYITHSRLMAIAHFILITMTLFFILMPAGLLYLNVNSWSQWQNFGCVIGWSGLFACFYGLSTKSRAHEVLTAASGYCAILVVFLGLKTGK
;
A
#
# COMPACT_ATOMS: atom_id res chain seq x y z
N MET A 1 4.76 18.16 -26.71
CA MET A 1 6.02 17.89 -25.97
C MET A 1 6.23 19.06 -25.02
N PHE A 2 6.31 18.82 -23.71
CA PHE A 2 6.48 19.89 -22.73
C PHE A 2 7.89 20.49 -22.81
N LYS A 3 8.05 21.77 -22.41
CA LYS A 3 9.35 22.42 -22.32
C LYS A 3 10.21 21.69 -21.28
N LYS A 4 11.51 21.52 -21.58
CA LYS A 4 12.51 20.97 -20.66
C LYS A 4 12.51 21.70 -19.31
N GLY A 5 12.82 20.95 -18.25
CA GLY A 5 12.81 21.43 -16.86
C GLY A 5 11.56 21.03 -16.09
N PHE A 6 11.13 21.86 -15.14
CA PHE A 6 10.04 21.56 -14.21
C PHE A 6 8.72 21.10 -14.88
N PRO A 7 8.24 21.68 -16.00
CA PRO A 7 7.02 21.21 -16.67
C PRO A 7 7.13 19.78 -17.23
N GLN A 8 8.30 19.41 -17.73
CA GLN A 8 8.55 18.04 -18.17
C GLN A 8 8.63 17.09 -16.96
N PHE A 9 9.25 17.53 -15.87
CA PHE A 9 9.34 16.77 -14.64
C PHE A 9 7.97 16.51 -14.00
N SER A 10 7.12 17.53 -13.90
CA SER A 10 5.73 17.38 -13.42
C SER A 10 4.91 16.46 -14.31
N PHE A 11 5.11 16.52 -15.63
CA PHE A 11 4.46 15.60 -16.56
C PHE A 11 4.86 14.14 -16.26
N VAL A 12 6.14 13.87 -16.02
CA VAL A 12 6.64 12.54 -15.69
C VAL A 12 6.11 12.03 -14.35
N LEU A 13 6.15 12.86 -13.29
CA LEU A 13 5.56 12.53 -11.98
C LEU A 13 4.05 12.25 -12.08
N SER A 14 3.33 12.96 -12.95
CA SER A 14 1.89 12.76 -13.17
C SER A 14 1.56 11.60 -14.13
N ALA A 15 2.55 11.08 -14.85
CA ALA A 15 2.32 10.13 -15.95
C ALA A 15 1.88 8.76 -15.46
N ASP A 16 2.28 8.41 -14.23
CA ASP A 16 2.06 7.13 -13.58
C ASP A 16 1.74 7.34 -12.09
N PRO A 17 0.68 6.72 -11.56
CA PRO A 17 0.37 6.78 -10.12
C PRO A 17 1.52 6.42 -9.19
N ASN A 18 2.34 5.41 -9.52
CA ASN A 18 3.47 4.99 -8.68
C ASN A 18 4.60 6.04 -8.69
N SER A 19 4.62 6.92 -9.69
CA SER A 19 5.57 8.02 -9.83
C SER A 19 5.12 9.29 -9.11
N GLN A 20 3.93 9.33 -8.49
CA GLN A 20 3.44 10.47 -7.70
C GLN A 20 4.08 10.53 -6.32
N ILE A 21 5.39 10.76 -6.30
CA ILE A 21 6.24 10.85 -5.12
C ILE A 21 6.42 12.32 -4.73
N PHE A 22 6.19 12.65 -3.48
CA PHE A 22 6.31 14.01 -2.94
C PHE A 22 6.88 13.99 -1.51
N CYS A 23 7.30 15.15 -0.99
CA CYS A 23 7.69 15.28 0.41
C CYS A 23 6.49 15.45 1.34
N ARG A 24 6.55 14.80 2.51
CA ARG A 24 5.61 14.98 3.64
C ARG A 24 5.87 16.27 4.41
N PHE A 25 7.10 16.80 4.36
CA PHE A 25 7.54 17.96 5.13
C PHE A 25 7.39 17.78 6.64
N LYS A 26 7.67 16.58 7.16
CA LYS A 26 7.46 16.22 8.59
C LYS A 26 8.08 17.25 9.55
N TRP A 27 9.29 17.70 9.23
CA TRP A 27 10.02 18.67 10.05
C TRP A 27 9.30 20.03 10.09
N LEU A 28 8.83 20.55 8.94
CA LEU A 28 8.11 21.83 8.88
C LEU A 28 6.77 21.75 9.62
N PHE A 29 6.00 20.67 9.43
CA PHE A 29 4.77 20.45 10.17
C PHE A 29 5.00 20.44 11.69
N THR A 30 6.04 19.74 12.12
CA THR A 30 6.41 19.68 13.54
C THR A 30 6.80 21.06 14.08
N GLN A 31 7.56 21.85 13.32
CA GLN A 31 7.90 23.24 13.70
C GLN A 31 6.64 24.10 13.86
N CYS A 32 5.71 24.04 12.91
CA CYS A 32 4.46 24.79 12.97
C CYS A 32 3.59 24.36 14.17
N LEU A 33 3.48 23.05 14.44
CA LEU A 33 2.74 22.56 15.60
C LEU A 33 3.37 23.01 16.93
N LEU A 34 4.69 22.91 17.05
CA LEU A 34 5.41 23.38 18.25
C LEU A 34 5.21 24.88 18.49
N HIS A 35 5.23 25.68 17.41
CA HIS A 35 4.96 27.11 17.47
C HIS A 35 3.53 27.40 17.98
N LEU A 36 2.52 26.73 17.42
CA LEU A 36 1.13 26.88 17.84
C LEU A 36 0.91 26.40 19.28
N GLN A 37 1.52 25.28 19.67
CA GLN A 37 1.46 24.76 21.02
C GLN A 37 2.04 25.75 22.04
N GLY A 38 3.18 26.37 21.72
CA GLY A 38 3.77 27.42 22.56
C GLY A 38 2.83 28.63 22.76
N ARG A 39 2.15 29.05 21.69
CA ARG A 39 1.14 30.14 21.77
C ARG A 39 -0.07 29.74 22.61
N LEU A 40 -0.59 28.52 22.44
CA LEU A 40 -1.70 28.00 23.23
C LEU A 40 -1.36 27.95 24.73
N LEU A 41 -0.16 27.47 25.08
CA LEU A 41 0.30 27.42 26.47
C LEU A 41 0.40 28.82 27.11
N LYS A 42 0.80 29.84 26.32
CA LYS A 42 0.82 31.23 26.80
C LYS A 42 -0.60 31.74 27.07
N GLU A 43 -1.51 31.57 26.12
CA GLU A 43 -2.90 32.01 26.27
C GLU A 43 -3.62 31.26 27.40
N GLU A 44 -3.32 29.98 27.61
CA GLU A 44 -3.86 29.19 28.73
C GLU A 44 -3.44 29.78 30.09
N LYS A 45 -2.15 30.14 30.24
CA LYS A 45 -1.65 30.80 31.45
C LYS A 45 -2.35 32.13 31.70
N GLU A 46 -2.51 32.95 30.67
CA GLU A 46 -3.19 34.24 30.78
C GLU A 46 -4.69 34.09 31.09
N LEU A 47 -5.37 33.09 30.50
CA LEU A 47 -6.76 32.78 30.81
C LEU A 47 -6.92 32.36 32.28
N LYS A 48 -6.01 31.54 32.83
CA LYS A 48 -6.04 31.16 34.25
C LYS A 48 -5.99 32.38 35.16
N VAL A 49 -5.15 33.38 34.85
CA VAL A 49 -5.11 34.65 35.60
C VAL A 49 -6.43 35.40 35.47
N VAL A 50 -6.96 35.57 34.27
CA VAL A 50 -8.24 36.27 34.04
C VAL A 50 -9.39 35.59 34.80
N LEU A 51 -9.44 34.26 34.83
CA LEU A 51 -10.45 33.50 35.56
C LEU A 51 -10.34 33.67 37.09
N MET A 52 -9.14 33.92 37.62
CA MET A 52 -8.94 34.20 39.04
C MET A 52 -9.34 35.64 39.42
N THR A 53 -9.18 36.61 38.50
CA THR A 53 -9.35 38.04 38.80
C THR A 53 -10.70 38.62 38.35
N SER A 54 -11.31 38.09 37.29
CA SER A 54 -12.55 38.63 36.72
C SER A 54 -13.82 37.96 37.26
N ALA A 55 -14.90 38.73 37.32
CA ALA A 55 -16.24 38.20 37.55
C ALA A 55 -16.64 37.24 36.41
N LYS A 56 -17.36 36.17 36.76
CA LYS A 56 -17.82 35.15 35.80
C LYS A 56 -18.65 35.79 34.68
N GLY A 57 -18.25 35.56 33.42
CA GLY A 57 -18.94 36.12 32.26
C GLY A 57 -18.48 37.53 31.87
N SER A 58 -17.30 37.98 32.32
CA SER A 58 -16.74 39.24 31.86
C SER A 58 -16.45 39.21 30.35
N GLU A 59 -16.57 40.36 29.70
CA GLU A 59 -16.21 40.52 28.28
C GLU A 59 -14.74 40.13 28.02
N THR A 60 -13.85 40.38 29.00
CA THR A 60 -12.44 39.99 28.95
C THR A 60 -12.26 38.46 28.90
N GLN A 61 -13.07 37.71 29.65
CA GLN A 61 -13.08 36.25 29.62
C GLN A 61 -13.57 35.73 28.26
N PHE A 62 -14.68 36.27 27.74
CA PHE A 62 -15.21 35.88 26.43
C PHE A 62 -14.23 36.17 25.29
N ARG A 63 -13.58 37.35 25.31
CA ARG A 63 -12.57 37.71 24.32
C ARG A 63 -11.39 36.74 24.35
N LYS A 64 -10.87 36.40 25.54
CA LYS A 64 -9.78 35.41 25.67
C LYS A 64 -10.18 34.03 25.17
N LEU A 65 -11.37 33.54 25.56
CA LEU A 65 -11.89 32.26 25.08
C LEU A 65 -12.04 32.23 23.55
N SER A 66 -12.45 33.34 22.92
CA SER A 66 -12.56 33.43 21.46
C SER A 66 -11.20 33.30 20.75
N ILE A 67 -10.14 33.86 21.32
CA ILE A 67 -8.78 33.76 20.78
C ILE A 67 -8.26 32.33 20.91
N ILE A 68 -8.43 31.72 22.09
CA ILE A 68 -8.03 30.34 22.36
C ILE A 68 -8.78 29.38 21.44
N SER A 69 -10.09 29.57 21.25
CA SER A 69 -10.89 28.75 20.35
C SER A 69 -10.36 28.77 18.92
N LYS A 70 -9.97 29.94 18.40
CA LYS A 70 -9.35 30.07 17.06
C LYS A 70 -8.01 29.33 16.98
N LEU A 71 -7.13 29.53 17.96
CA LEU A 71 -5.82 28.88 18.00
C LEU A 71 -5.93 27.36 18.14
N LEU A 72 -6.88 26.88 18.94
CA LEU A 72 -7.12 25.46 19.13
C LEU A 72 -7.60 24.80 17.83
N LYS A 73 -8.46 25.50 17.08
CA LYS A 73 -8.94 25.06 15.78
C LYS A 73 -7.80 24.97 14.76
N GLU A 74 -6.97 26.01 14.67
CA GLU A 74 -5.79 26.02 13.78
C GLU A 74 -4.80 24.90 14.12
N TYR A 75 -4.53 24.68 15.40
CA TYR A 75 -3.70 23.57 15.86
C TYR A 75 -4.30 22.20 15.51
N ALA A 76 -5.60 22.01 15.74
CA ALA A 76 -6.30 20.75 15.45
C ALA A 76 -6.30 20.44 13.94
N GLU A 77 -6.59 21.43 13.10
CA GLU A 77 -6.57 21.31 11.64
C GLU A 77 -5.18 20.91 11.14
N LEU A 78 -4.13 21.57 11.64
CA LEU A 78 -2.76 21.26 11.24
C LEU A 78 -2.33 19.86 11.70
N ALA A 79 -2.70 19.46 12.92
CA ALA A 79 -2.39 18.14 13.46
C ALA A 79 -3.11 17.02 12.69
N GLU A 80 -4.37 17.25 12.31
CA GLU A 80 -5.14 16.32 11.47
C GLU A 80 -4.52 16.19 10.08
N LEU A 81 -4.13 17.31 9.46
CA LEU A 81 -3.47 17.29 8.16
C LEU A 81 -2.14 16.52 8.22
N GLN A 82 -1.32 16.75 9.24
CA GLN A 82 -0.06 16.00 9.41
C GLN A 82 -0.34 14.51 9.63
N ARG A 83 -1.34 14.14 10.44
CA ARG A 83 -1.74 12.73 10.62
C ARG A 83 -2.11 12.08 9.30
N ASN A 84 -2.88 12.77 8.46
CA ASN A 84 -3.28 12.26 7.15
C ASN A 84 -2.06 12.07 6.23
N LEU A 85 -1.12 13.02 6.20
CA LEU A 85 0.12 12.88 5.41
C LEU A 85 1.04 11.77 5.94
N LEU A 86 1.11 11.58 7.26
CA LEU A 86 1.87 10.51 7.89
C LEU A 86 1.27 9.12 7.62
N SER A 87 -0.04 9.04 7.35
CA SER A 87 -0.71 7.78 7.02
C SER A 87 -0.43 7.31 5.59
N LEU A 88 0.10 8.18 4.72
CA LEU A 88 0.49 7.82 3.36
C LEU A 88 1.74 6.95 3.35
N CYS A 89 1.77 5.99 2.43
CA CYS A 89 2.88 5.06 2.27
C CYS A 89 4.17 5.76 1.81
N SER A 90 5.30 5.15 2.13
CA SER A 90 6.59 5.51 1.55
C SER A 90 6.67 4.96 0.12
N PRO A 91 7.42 5.60 -0.79
CA PRO A 91 7.53 5.14 -2.16
C PRO A 91 8.15 3.76 -2.28
N ASP A 92 7.69 3.00 -3.27
CA ASP A 92 8.35 1.76 -3.66
C ASP A 92 9.79 2.06 -4.14
N THR A 93 10.69 1.14 -3.80
CA THR A 93 12.10 1.16 -4.20
C THR A 93 12.27 1.30 -5.71
N THR A 94 11.47 0.59 -6.51
CA THR A 94 11.64 0.60 -7.97
C THR A 94 11.17 1.91 -8.60
N ALA A 95 10.06 2.47 -8.09
CA ALA A 95 9.55 3.77 -8.50
C ALA A 95 10.52 4.89 -8.09
N PHE A 96 11.07 4.82 -6.88
CA PHE A 96 12.07 5.78 -6.38
C PHE A 96 13.37 5.72 -7.18
N GLU A 97 13.91 4.54 -7.47
CA GLU A 97 15.08 4.38 -8.33
C GLU A 97 14.84 4.93 -9.74
N SER A 98 13.66 4.70 -10.29
CA SER A 98 13.29 5.21 -11.62
C SER A 98 13.25 6.75 -11.64
N LEU A 99 12.75 7.36 -10.57
CA LEU A 99 12.75 8.81 -10.38
C LEU A 99 14.18 9.36 -10.28
N ILE A 100 15.05 8.74 -9.49
CA ILE A 100 16.47 9.14 -9.37
C ILE A 100 17.14 9.09 -10.74
N ARG A 101 17.01 7.97 -11.47
CA ARG A 101 17.62 7.82 -12.81
C ARG A 101 17.09 8.86 -13.80
N PHE A 102 15.80 9.23 -13.70
CA PHE A 102 15.23 10.29 -14.52
C PHE A 102 15.88 11.65 -14.20
N VAL A 103 15.99 11.99 -12.92
CA VAL A 103 16.57 13.24 -12.43
C VAL A 103 18.04 13.34 -12.82
N GLU A 104 18.83 12.29 -12.61
CA GLU A 104 20.24 12.24 -13.01
C GLU A 104 20.42 12.49 -14.51
N ARG A 105 19.54 11.92 -15.33
CA ARG A 105 19.57 12.12 -16.79
C ARG A 105 19.21 13.55 -17.21
N HIS A 106 18.35 14.23 -16.45
CA HIS A 106 17.85 15.57 -16.77
C HIS A 106 18.39 16.65 -15.83
N LYS A 107 19.45 16.36 -15.08
CA LYS A 107 20.03 17.29 -14.08
C LYS A 107 20.45 18.63 -14.68
N ASN A 108 20.89 18.64 -15.94
CA ASN A 108 21.27 19.86 -16.65
C ASN A 108 20.08 20.71 -17.09
N ASP A 109 18.89 20.10 -17.18
CA ASP A 109 17.65 20.75 -17.59
C ASP A 109 16.81 21.20 -16.37
N LEU A 110 17.14 20.73 -15.15
CA LEU A 110 16.47 21.02 -13.88
C LEU A 110 17.36 21.89 -12.98
N GLY A 111 16.77 22.82 -12.23
CA GLY A 111 17.48 23.51 -11.16
C GLY A 111 17.73 22.58 -9.98
N GLU A 112 18.76 22.85 -9.18
CA GLU A 112 19.06 22.03 -7.99
C GLU A 112 17.89 22.01 -6.99
N GLU A 113 17.20 23.14 -6.86
CA GLU A 113 15.99 23.29 -6.03
C GLU A 113 14.82 22.40 -6.50
N ASP A 114 14.77 22.05 -7.79
CA ASP A 114 13.67 21.28 -8.37
C ASP A 114 13.71 19.80 -7.94
N TYR A 115 14.88 19.29 -7.52
CA TYR A 115 15.09 17.87 -7.20
C TYR A 115 15.79 17.59 -5.87
N ASP A 116 16.35 18.58 -5.17
CA ASP A 116 17.05 18.39 -3.88
C ASP A 116 16.19 17.64 -2.84
N TRP A 117 14.89 17.90 -2.85
CA TRP A 117 13.92 17.26 -1.96
C TRP A 117 13.89 15.73 -2.09
N ILE A 118 14.27 15.17 -3.23
CA ILE A 118 14.25 13.72 -3.52
C ILE A 118 15.29 12.99 -2.67
N PHE A 119 16.39 13.64 -2.28
CA PHE A 119 17.43 13.03 -1.45
C PHE A 119 17.00 12.84 0.01
N ARG A 120 15.86 13.42 0.41
CA ARG A 120 15.29 13.25 1.76
C ARG A 120 14.39 12.02 1.80
N ALA A 121 14.97 10.85 1.53
CA ALA A 121 14.24 9.58 1.38
C ALA A 121 13.25 9.30 2.53
N ASP A 122 13.63 9.62 3.76
CA ASP A 122 12.79 9.40 4.96
C ASP A 122 11.54 10.29 5.02
N ASP A 123 11.50 11.38 4.26
CA ASP A 123 10.40 12.35 4.22
C ASP A 123 9.50 12.19 2.98
N LEU A 124 9.79 11.22 2.10
CA LEU A 124 9.00 10.99 0.89
C LEU A 124 7.69 10.23 1.18
N MET A 125 6.67 10.52 0.38
CA MET A 125 5.36 9.84 0.36
C MET A 125 4.89 9.61 -1.07
N THR A 126 4.06 8.59 -1.27
CA THR A 126 3.28 8.39 -2.49
C THR A 126 1.84 8.82 -2.28
N LEU A 127 1.28 9.58 -3.24
CA LEU A 127 -0.13 9.96 -3.21
C LEU A 127 -1.07 8.83 -3.62
N TRP A 128 -0.58 7.89 -4.42
CA TRP A 128 -1.37 6.74 -4.80
C TRP A 128 -1.52 5.82 -3.59
N PRO A 129 -2.77 5.47 -3.20
CA PRO A 129 -2.97 4.42 -2.21
C PRO A 129 -2.43 3.15 -2.85
N TYR A 130 -1.33 2.67 -2.29
CA TYR A 130 -0.83 1.34 -2.60
C TYR A 130 -2.00 0.39 -2.31
N ALA A 131 -2.64 -0.11 -3.37
CA ALA A 131 -3.69 -1.10 -3.24
C ALA A 131 -3.02 -2.25 -2.49
N GLU A 132 -3.47 -2.51 -1.28
CA GLU A 132 -2.84 -3.40 -0.28
C GLU A 132 -2.06 -4.52 -0.93
N ASP A 133 -0.76 -4.31 -1.18
CA ASP A 133 0.01 -5.26 -1.99
C ASP A 133 -0.10 -6.63 -1.39
N THR A 134 -0.68 -7.53 -2.18
CA THR A 134 -0.69 -8.93 -1.81
C THR A 134 0.77 -9.37 -1.86
N MET A 135 1.27 -10.10 -0.84
CA MET A 135 2.68 -10.56 -0.86
C MET A 135 3.01 -11.40 -2.12
N LEU A 136 1.97 -11.92 -2.78
CA LEU A 136 2.04 -12.57 -4.08
C LEU A 136 2.43 -11.61 -5.22
N GLU A 137 2.04 -10.34 -5.21
CA GLU A 137 2.47 -9.35 -6.19
C GLU A 137 3.98 -9.09 -6.11
N ASP A 138 4.53 -8.95 -4.91
CA ASP A 138 5.99 -8.84 -4.69
C ASP A 138 6.75 -10.07 -5.21
N VAL A 139 6.23 -11.28 -4.89
CA VAL A 139 6.82 -12.54 -5.35
C VAL A 139 6.71 -12.69 -6.86
N ILE A 140 5.57 -12.33 -7.46
CA ILE A 140 5.39 -12.35 -8.91
C ILE A 140 6.31 -11.32 -9.55
N GLN A 141 6.42 -10.11 -9.03
CA GLN A 141 7.31 -9.08 -9.55
C GLN A 141 8.77 -9.55 -9.51
N ALA A 142 9.23 -10.12 -8.40
CA ALA A 142 10.56 -10.71 -8.29
C ALA A 142 10.76 -11.85 -9.30
N PHE A 143 9.79 -12.75 -9.44
CA PHE A 143 9.86 -13.86 -10.39
C PHE A 143 9.84 -13.39 -11.85
N LEU A 144 9.05 -12.36 -12.17
CA LEU A 144 8.92 -11.78 -13.50
C LEU A 144 10.18 -11.02 -13.94
N VAL A 145 10.91 -10.42 -12.98
CA VAL A 145 12.21 -9.79 -13.22
C VAL A 145 13.29 -10.84 -13.50
N ILE A 146 13.20 -12.01 -12.85
CA ILE A 146 14.14 -13.13 -13.04
C ILE A 146 13.87 -13.86 -14.38
N ILE A 147 12.61 -13.97 -14.81
CA ILE A 147 12.28 -14.61 -16.08
C ILE A 147 12.82 -13.78 -17.25
N PRO A 148 13.70 -14.35 -18.10
CA PRO A 148 14.18 -13.64 -19.27
C PRO A 148 13.02 -13.36 -20.24
N GLN A 149 12.86 -12.10 -20.63
CA GLN A 149 11.79 -11.60 -21.52
C GLN A 149 11.72 -12.31 -22.90
N LYS A 150 12.69 -13.17 -23.22
CA LYS A 150 12.67 -14.06 -24.39
C LYS A 150 11.65 -15.20 -24.29
N LEU A 151 11.23 -15.58 -23.08
CA LEU A 151 10.26 -16.65 -22.86
C LEU A 151 8.81 -16.21 -23.15
N PHE A 152 8.53 -14.91 -23.06
CA PHE A 152 7.18 -14.35 -23.28
C PHE A 152 7.22 -13.07 -24.15
N PRO A 153 7.63 -13.15 -25.43
CA PRO A 153 7.72 -12.00 -26.32
C PRO A 153 6.34 -11.38 -26.68
N SER A 154 5.25 -12.15 -26.56
CA SER A 154 3.88 -11.71 -26.82
C SER A 154 3.23 -10.98 -25.63
N PHE A 155 3.71 -11.23 -24.40
CA PHE A 155 3.31 -10.49 -23.20
C PHE A 155 4.18 -9.25 -23.07
N ALA A 156 4.01 -8.30 -24.00
CA ALA A 156 4.58 -6.98 -23.86
C ALA A 156 3.97 -6.33 -22.60
N LEU A 157 4.64 -6.51 -21.46
CA LEU A 157 4.27 -5.96 -20.16
C LEU A 157 4.31 -4.44 -20.11
N THR A 158 4.85 -3.81 -21.16
CA THR A 158 4.86 -2.37 -21.36
C THR A 158 3.77 -2.00 -22.39
N SER A 159 2.78 -1.23 -21.97
CA SER A 159 1.79 -0.67 -22.88
C SER A 159 2.45 0.23 -23.95
N HIS A 160 1.87 0.29 -25.15
CA HIS A 160 2.35 1.13 -26.24
C HIS A 160 2.37 2.63 -25.85
N THR A 161 1.45 3.05 -24.99
CA THR A 161 1.37 4.39 -24.39
C THR A 161 2.56 4.69 -23.48
N ASP A 162 3.04 3.71 -22.74
CA ASP A 162 4.11 3.86 -21.76
C ASP A 162 5.49 3.89 -22.46
N ARG A 163 5.63 3.12 -23.55
CA ARG A 163 6.79 3.22 -24.46
C ARG A 163 6.97 4.62 -25.06
N MET A 164 5.87 5.30 -25.39
CA MET A 164 5.91 6.66 -25.92
C MET A 164 6.24 7.72 -24.85
N LYS A 165 5.92 7.46 -23.57
CA LYS A 165 6.15 8.40 -22.46
C LYS A 165 7.57 8.32 -21.88
N PHE A 166 8.14 7.12 -21.74
CA PHE A 166 9.41 6.90 -21.04
C PHE A 166 10.60 6.56 -21.97
N GLY A 167 10.34 6.34 -23.26
CA GLY A 167 11.35 6.00 -24.26
C GLY A 167 11.72 4.51 -24.27
N ALA A 168 12.39 4.07 -25.35
CA ALA A 168 12.61 2.66 -25.66
C ALA A 168 13.57 1.89 -24.70
N HIS A 169 14.17 2.56 -23.71
CA HIS A 169 15.25 2.00 -22.88
C HIS A 169 14.91 1.85 -21.40
N THR A 170 13.72 2.26 -20.97
CA THR A 170 13.25 2.04 -19.59
C THR A 170 12.20 0.94 -19.60
N LYS A 171 12.52 -0.20 -18.97
CA LYS A 171 11.60 -1.33 -18.82
C LYS A 171 10.55 -0.99 -17.78
N TYR A 172 9.47 -0.36 -18.21
CA TYR A 172 8.34 -0.05 -17.37
C TYR A 172 7.29 -1.17 -17.50
N ILE A 173 6.96 -1.84 -16.40
CA ILE A 173 5.90 -2.87 -16.36
C ILE A 173 4.60 -2.15 -15.99
N THR A 174 3.61 -2.19 -16.89
CA THR A 174 2.31 -1.56 -16.65
C THR A 174 1.60 -2.28 -15.49
N HIS A 175 1.45 -1.58 -14.37
CA HIS A 175 0.85 -2.06 -13.12
C HIS A 175 -0.51 -2.76 -13.32
N SER A 176 -1.37 -2.24 -14.20
CA SER A 176 -2.68 -2.83 -14.51
C SER A 176 -2.60 -4.25 -15.08
N ARG A 177 -1.58 -4.57 -15.88
CA ARG A 177 -1.39 -5.90 -16.46
C ARG A 177 -0.81 -6.88 -15.43
N LEU A 178 0.10 -6.40 -14.59
CA LEU A 178 0.66 -7.19 -13.48
C LEU A 178 -0.43 -7.63 -12.52
N MET A 179 -1.30 -6.68 -12.13
CA MET A 179 -2.45 -6.96 -11.27
C MET A 179 -3.40 -7.97 -11.90
N ALA A 180 -3.74 -7.82 -13.19
CA ALA A 180 -4.59 -8.79 -13.88
C ALA A 180 -3.99 -10.21 -13.91
N ILE A 181 -2.67 -10.34 -14.08
CA ILE A 181 -1.96 -11.62 -14.08
C ILE A 181 -1.92 -12.22 -12.67
N ALA A 182 -1.61 -11.42 -11.65
CA ALA A 182 -1.57 -11.85 -10.26
C ALA A 182 -2.94 -12.39 -9.81
N HIS A 183 -4.01 -11.66 -10.11
CA HIS A 183 -5.38 -12.10 -9.83
C HIS A 183 -5.75 -13.37 -10.61
N PHE A 184 -5.35 -13.49 -11.88
CA PHE A 184 -5.57 -14.69 -12.67
C PHE A 184 -4.86 -15.92 -12.08
N ILE A 185 -3.59 -15.77 -11.65
CA ILE A 185 -2.82 -16.82 -10.99
C ILE A 185 -3.48 -17.22 -9.67
N LEU A 186 -3.88 -16.24 -8.85
CA LEU A 186 -4.53 -16.48 -7.56
C LEU A 186 -5.83 -17.27 -7.74
N ILE A 187 -6.71 -16.84 -8.65
CA ILE A 187 -7.97 -17.56 -8.95
C ILE A 187 -7.69 -18.99 -9.42
N THR A 188 -6.71 -19.16 -10.33
CA THR A 188 -6.36 -20.48 -10.88
C THR A 188 -5.80 -21.40 -9.80
N MET A 189 -4.93 -20.89 -8.92
CA MET A 189 -4.37 -21.67 -7.81
C MET A 189 -5.44 -22.04 -6.78
N THR A 190 -6.32 -21.09 -6.40
CA THR A 190 -7.44 -21.39 -5.51
C THR A 190 -8.35 -22.47 -6.08
N LEU A 191 -8.66 -22.42 -7.38
CA LEU A 191 -9.41 -23.47 -8.05
C LEU A 191 -8.69 -24.83 -7.98
N PHE A 192 -7.38 -24.86 -8.20
CA PHE A 192 -6.56 -26.07 -8.07
C PHE A 192 -6.65 -26.67 -6.65
N PHE A 193 -6.52 -25.84 -5.61
CA PHE A 193 -6.64 -26.27 -4.21
C PHE A 193 -8.02 -26.83 -3.88
N ILE A 194 -9.08 -26.35 -4.52
CA ILE A 194 -10.43 -26.88 -4.30
C ILE A 194 -10.63 -28.21 -5.05
N LEU A 195 -10.27 -28.26 -6.33
CA LEU A 195 -10.59 -29.40 -7.20
C LEU A 195 -9.68 -30.61 -6.98
N MET A 196 -8.38 -30.39 -6.75
CA MET A 196 -7.38 -31.47 -6.70
C MET A 196 -7.61 -32.45 -5.54
N PRO A 197 -7.74 -32.01 -4.27
CA PRO A 197 -8.00 -32.92 -3.15
C PRO A 197 -9.40 -33.52 -3.18
N ALA A 198 -10.40 -32.78 -3.67
CA ALA A 198 -11.72 -33.34 -3.90
C ALA A 198 -11.66 -34.51 -4.91
N GLY A 199 -10.90 -34.36 -6.00
CA GLY A 199 -10.65 -35.42 -6.97
C GLY A 199 -9.87 -36.61 -6.39
N LEU A 200 -8.81 -36.36 -5.60
CA LEU A 200 -8.04 -37.40 -4.93
C LEU A 200 -8.91 -38.24 -3.99
N LEU A 201 -9.72 -37.58 -3.15
CA LEU A 201 -10.68 -38.25 -2.27
C LEU A 201 -11.74 -38.99 -3.09
N TYR A 202 -12.29 -38.36 -4.12
CA TYR A 202 -13.31 -38.97 -4.97
C TYR A 202 -12.83 -40.25 -5.67
N LEU A 203 -11.57 -40.33 -6.10
CA LEU A 203 -11.05 -41.52 -6.76
C LEU A 203 -10.62 -42.59 -5.75
N ASN A 204 -9.95 -42.19 -4.65
CA ASN A 204 -9.21 -43.15 -3.82
C ASN A 204 -9.85 -43.47 -2.46
N VAL A 205 -11.00 -42.89 -2.08
CA VAL A 205 -11.56 -43.10 -0.73
C VAL A 205 -11.75 -44.59 -0.35
N ASN A 206 -12.12 -45.44 -1.31
CA ASN A 206 -12.45 -46.85 -1.05
C ASN A 206 -11.19 -47.71 -0.94
N SER A 207 -10.09 -47.27 -1.55
CA SER A 207 -8.80 -47.96 -1.53
C SER A 207 -7.90 -47.53 -0.37
N TRP A 208 -8.14 -46.34 0.18
CA TRP A 208 -7.28 -45.75 1.22
C TRP A 208 -7.77 -46.08 2.63
N SER A 209 -6.80 -46.30 3.53
CA SER A 209 -7.07 -46.43 4.96
C SER A 209 -7.69 -45.14 5.51
N GLN A 210 -8.48 -45.26 6.59
CA GLN A 210 -9.08 -44.10 7.27
C GLN A 210 -8.03 -43.05 7.66
N TRP A 211 -6.83 -43.50 8.06
CA TRP A 211 -5.70 -42.62 8.39
C TRP A 211 -5.16 -41.87 7.17
N GLN A 212 -5.16 -42.47 5.99
CA GLN A 212 -4.70 -41.83 4.74
C GLN A 212 -5.70 -40.78 4.26
N ASN A 213 -7.00 -41.09 4.36
CA ASN A 213 -8.05 -40.12 4.05
C ASN A 213 -8.01 -38.92 5.01
N PHE A 214 -7.82 -39.16 6.31
CA PHE A 214 -7.65 -38.10 7.31
C PHE A 214 -6.40 -37.25 7.07
N GLY A 215 -5.27 -37.90 6.76
CA GLY A 215 -4.02 -37.22 6.41
C GLY A 215 -4.15 -36.35 5.16
N CYS A 216 -4.92 -36.79 4.15
CA CYS A 216 -5.21 -36.00 2.96
C CYS A 216 -5.97 -34.71 3.31
N VAL A 217 -7.00 -34.79 4.16
CA VAL A 217 -7.77 -33.60 4.58
C VAL A 217 -6.90 -32.61 5.35
N ILE A 218 -6.11 -33.07 6.33
CA ILE A 218 -5.23 -32.20 7.12
C ILE A 218 -4.14 -31.60 6.24
N GLY A 219 -3.47 -32.42 5.44
CA GLY A 219 -2.36 -31.98 4.59
C GLY A 219 -2.78 -30.90 3.61
N TRP A 220 -3.87 -31.12 2.88
CA TRP A 220 -4.37 -30.13 1.92
C TRP A 220 -4.94 -28.88 2.58
N SER A 221 -5.59 -29.00 3.75
CA SER A 221 -6.08 -27.84 4.50
C SER A 221 -4.95 -26.97 5.03
N GLY A 222 -3.87 -27.59 5.52
CA GLY A 222 -2.66 -26.88 5.93
C GLY A 222 -1.94 -26.21 4.77
N LEU A 223 -1.80 -26.92 3.64
CA LEU A 223 -1.16 -26.37 2.43
C LEU A 223 -1.96 -25.18 1.88
N PHE A 224 -3.29 -25.28 1.87
CA PHE A 224 -4.16 -24.16 1.50
C PHE A 224 -4.02 -22.97 2.46
N ALA A 225 -3.96 -23.20 3.77
CA ALA A 225 -3.77 -22.12 4.76
C ALA A 225 -2.41 -21.42 4.59
N CYS A 226 -1.34 -22.18 4.35
CA CYS A 226 -0.03 -21.62 4.01
C CYS A 226 -0.06 -20.83 2.71
N PHE A 227 -0.67 -21.37 1.65
CA PHE A 227 -0.80 -20.67 0.38
C PHE A 227 -1.60 -19.38 0.51
N TYR A 228 -2.76 -19.41 1.17
CA TYR A 228 -3.62 -18.25 1.35
C TYR A 228 -2.95 -17.17 2.21
N GLY A 229 -2.28 -17.57 3.30
CA GLY A 229 -1.54 -16.65 4.18
C GLY A 229 -0.27 -16.06 3.56
N LEU A 230 0.39 -16.78 2.65
CA LEU A 230 1.53 -16.24 1.89
C LEU A 230 1.07 -15.40 0.70
N SER A 231 -0.09 -15.70 0.12
CA SER A 231 -0.54 -15.05 -1.10
C SER A 231 -1.28 -13.75 -0.85
N THR A 232 -1.84 -13.56 0.34
CA THR A 232 -2.62 -12.38 0.70
C THR A 232 -2.13 -11.82 2.02
N LYS A 233 -2.16 -10.49 2.20
CA LYS A 233 -1.96 -9.86 3.52
C LYS A 233 -3.23 -10.03 4.37
N SER A 234 -3.64 -11.28 4.58
CA SER A 234 -4.82 -11.63 5.38
C SER A 234 -4.46 -11.63 6.86
N ARG A 235 -5.38 -11.12 7.69
CA ARG A 235 -5.24 -11.24 9.14
C ARG A 235 -5.36 -12.71 9.54
N ALA A 236 -4.73 -13.09 10.67
CA ALA A 236 -4.71 -14.47 11.13
C ALA A 236 -6.10 -15.12 11.22
N HIS A 237 -7.14 -14.35 11.59
CA HIS A 237 -8.50 -14.87 11.67
C HIS A 237 -9.14 -15.11 10.30
N GLU A 238 -8.82 -14.31 9.28
CA GLU A 238 -9.32 -14.50 7.91
C GLU A 238 -8.76 -15.79 7.30
N VAL A 239 -7.46 -16.04 7.50
CA VAL A 239 -6.81 -17.29 7.09
C VAL A 239 -7.46 -18.50 7.79
N LEU A 240 -7.72 -18.39 9.09
CA LEU A 240 -8.35 -19.46 9.87
C LEU A 240 -9.80 -19.73 9.46
N THR A 241 -10.57 -18.68 9.15
CA THR A 241 -11.94 -18.81 8.64
C THR A 241 -11.96 -19.45 7.26
N ALA A 242 -11.07 -19.04 6.35
CA ALA A 242 -10.95 -19.66 5.03
C ALA A 242 -10.52 -21.14 5.12
N ALA A 243 -9.52 -21.44 5.95
CA ALA A 243 -9.02 -22.80 6.16
C ALA A 243 -10.06 -23.72 6.81
N SER A 244 -10.84 -23.22 7.78
CA SER A 244 -11.91 -24.01 8.40
C SER A 244 -13.07 -24.29 7.44
N GLY A 245 -13.47 -23.31 6.62
CA GLY A 245 -14.46 -23.52 5.55
C GLY A 245 -13.98 -24.56 4.53
N TYR A 246 -12.73 -24.47 4.10
CA TYR A 246 -12.11 -25.45 3.20
C TYR A 246 -12.04 -26.85 3.81
N CYS A 247 -11.63 -26.97 5.07
CA CYS A 247 -11.60 -28.23 5.80
C CYS A 247 -13.01 -28.86 5.88
N ALA A 248 -14.03 -28.06 6.18
CA ALA A 248 -15.42 -28.53 6.23
C ALA A 248 -15.89 -29.11 4.88
N ILE A 249 -15.55 -28.46 3.76
CA ILE A 249 -15.87 -28.96 2.42
C ILE A 249 -15.24 -30.34 2.17
N LEU A 250 -13.95 -30.52 2.50
CA LEU A 250 -13.28 -31.81 2.33
C LEU A 250 -13.88 -32.92 3.22
N VAL A 251 -14.25 -32.59 4.46
CA VAL A 251 -14.91 -33.52 5.39
C VAL A 251 -16.29 -33.94 4.87
N VAL A 252 -17.05 -33.02 4.29
CA VAL A 252 -18.35 -33.33 3.65
C VAL A 252 -18.15 -34.31 2.48
N PHE A 253 -17.14 -34.09 1.62
CA PHE A 253 -16.82 -35.02 0.54
C PHE A 253 -16.41 -36.40 1.03
N LEU A 254 -15.66 -36.47 2.15
CA LEU A 254 -15.32 -37.73 2.79
C LEU A 254 -16.59 -38.46 3.26
N GLY A 255 -17.50 -37.77 3.95
CA GLY A 255 -18.75 -38.34 4.49
C GLY A 255 -19.77 -38.77 3.44
N LEU A 256 -19.89 -38.03 2.33
CA LEU A 256 -20.81 -38.38 1.24
C LEU A 256 -20.47 -39.70 0.55
N LYS A 257 -19.20 -40.10 0.57
CA LYS A 257 -18.73 -41.32 -0.12
C LYS A 257 -18.67 -42.54 0.80
N THR A 258 -18.47 -42.37 2.11
CA THR A 258 -18.56 -43.47 3.10
C THR A 258 -20.00 -43.90 3.42
N GLY A 259 -21.00 -43.07 3.10
CA GLY A 259 -22.43 -43.39 3.29
C GLY A 259 -23.10 -44.17 2.15
N LYS A 260 -22.34 -44.57 1.11
CA LYS A 260 -22.77 -45.50 0.05
C LYS A 260 -22.01 -46.81 0.17
#